data_AF-A0A2G6UJT7-F1
#
_entry.id   AF-A0A2G6UJT7-F1
#
_cell.length_a   1.000
_cell.length_b   1.000
_cell.length_c   1.000
_cell.angle_alpha   90.00
_cell.angle_beta   90.00
_cell.angle_gamma   90.00
#
_symmetry.space_group_name_H-M   'P 1'
#
loop_
_entity.id
_entity.type
_entity.pdbx_description
1 polymer ?
#
loop_
_entity_poly.entity_id
_entity_poly.type
_entity_poly.pdbx_seq_one_letter_code
_entity_poly.pdbx_strand_id
1 'polypeptide(L)'
;MKKLIFTLSFALSMTVWGQKTAAKNNNLVLYAYQTFNCDNKGYFDPGKYKKEEIDGVYKLLYQFNTSLFDSHTVFKLSDLEDVRKNKNSYLQQLEKQYQEKKKELYDLKVINLPEWKKLHQETIQVFESEYLLKKEELIAYSDPSSLKNSTFYKTCKEYIDAVSSPDKQKMYAVWKKHTEEKSRNNGDPQAVMAKFNAQFNDPKKDDYALIDLCGFAFHNCANASFRSEPDDEGIIYQKFDKIFTKLKQDCDEP
;
A
#
# COMPACT_ATOMS: atom_id res chain seq x y z
N MET A 1 77.27 -25.52 -59.13
CA MET A 1 77.30 -25.17 -57.69
C MET A 1 75.92 -24.69 -57.26
N LYS A 2 75.11 -25.54 -56.61
CA LYS A 2 73.86 -25.12 -55.95
C LYS A 2 73.76 -25.89 -54.63
N LYS A 3 73.89 -25.14 -53.53
CA LYS A 3 73.93 -25.64 -52.15
C LYS A 3 72.50 -25.86 -51.65
N LEU A 4 72.28 -26.98 -50.98
CA LEU A 4 71.09 -27.27 -50.18
C LEU A 4 70.96 -26.25 -49.04
N ILE A 5 69.75 -25.74 -48.83
CA ILE A 5 69.36 -24.99 -47.63
C ILE A 5 68.42 -25.90 -46.84
N PHE A 6 68.88 -26.36 -45.68
CA PHE A 6 68.05 -26.97 -44.65
C PHE A 6 67.48 -25.84 -43.78
N THR A 7 66.17 -25.68 -43.76
CA THR A 7 65.47 -24.82 -42.79
C THR A 7 65.01 -25.66 -41.60
N LEU A 8 65.62 -25.38 -40.45
CA LEU A 8 65.29 -25.97 -39.14
C LEU A 8 64.04 -25.25 -38.59
N SER A 9 62.94 -25.98 -38.37
CA SER A 9 61.74 -25.43 -37.73
C SER A 9 61.86 -25.58 -36.21
N PHE A 10 61.94 -24.46 -35.49
CA PHE A 10 61.81 -24.40 -34.04
C PHE A 10 60.32 -24.40 -33.67
N ALA A 11 59.82 -25.50 -33.13
CA ALA A 11 58.51 -25.54 -32.49
C ALA A 11 58.63 -24.99 -31.06
N LEU A 12 58.14 -23.77 -30.84
CA LEU A 12 57.93 -23.22 -29.49
C LEU A 12 56.62 -23.78 -28.93
N SER A 13 56.75 -24.70 -27.98
CA SER A 13 55.66 -25.14 -27.11
C SER A 13 55.28 -24.01 -26.14
N MET A 14 54.21 -23.28 -26.44
CA MET A 14 53.56 -22.40 -25.47
C MET A 14 52.66 -23.24 -24.57
N THR A 15 53.12 -23.50 -23.36
CA THR A 15 52.25 -23.97 -22.27
C THR A 15 51.30 -22.85 -21.90
N VAL A 16 50.05 -22.97 -22.36
CA VAL A 16 48.95 -22.13 -21.87
C VAL A 16 48.71 -22.50 -20.41
N TRP A 17 49.29 -21.73 -19.49
CA TRP A 17 48.86 -21.73 -18.10
C TRP A 17 47.43 -21.18 -18.07
N GLY A 18 46.46 -22.09 -18.05
CA GLY A 18 45.10 -21.74 -17.69
C GLY A 18 45.09 -21.18 -16.27
N GLN A 19 45.03 -19.85 -16.14
CA GLN A 19 44.57 -19.21 -14.92
C GLN A 19 43.15 -19.72 -14.68
N LYS A 20 43.01 -20.73 -13.82
CA LYS A 20 41.76 -20.98 -13.12
C LYS A 20 41.44 -19.69 -12.38
N THR A 21 40.51 -18.92 -12.92
CA THR A 21 39.79 -17.92 -12.13
C THR A 21 39.33 -18.64 -10.87
N ALA A 22 39.82 -18.18 -9.73
CA ALA A 22 39.39 -18.70 -8.44
C ALA A 22 37.86 -18.66 -8.43
N ALA A 23 37.24 -19.83 -8.32
CA ALA A 23 35.80 -19.93 -8.14
C ALA A 23 35.46 -19.05 -6.93
N LYS A 24 34.67 -17.99 -7.14
CA LYS A 24 34.03 -17.29 -6.02
C LYS A 24 33.29 -18.39 -5.26
N ASN A 25 33.77 -18.70 -4.05
CA ASN A 25 32.97 -19.43 -3.08
C ASN A 25 31.73 -18.55 -2.84
N ASN A 26 30.66 -18.80 -3.60
CA ASN A 26 29.38 -18.15 -3.42
C ASN A 26 28.78 -18.71 -2.12
N ASN A 27 29.29 -18.23 -0.99
CA ASN A 27 28.70 -18.45 0.33
C ASN A 27 27.41 -17.64 0.38
N LEU A 28 26.37 -18.19 -0.25
CA LEU A 28 25.04 -17.63 -0.20
C LEU A 28 24.52 -17.70 1.24
N VAL A 29 23.83 -16.64 1.67
CA VAL A 29 23.25 -16.54 3.01
C VAL A 29 21.77 -16.87 2.94
N LEU A 30 21.31 -17.72 3.85
CA LEU A 30 19.90 -18.06 4.00
C LEU A 30 19.13 -16.88 4.59
N TYR A 31 17.99 -16.57 3.97
CA TYR A 31 16.96 -15.65 4.42
C TYR A 31 15.63 -16.41 4.46
N ALA A 32 15.07 -16.60 5.64
CA ALA A 32 13.80 -17.27 5.83
C ALA A 32 12.72 -16.24 6.15
N TYR A 33 11.57 -16.34 5.49
CA TYR A 33 10.42 -15.45 5.71
C TYR A 33 9.12 -16.18 5.44
N GLN A 34 8.05 -15.72 6.08
CA GLN A 34 6.71 -16.23 5.86
C GLN A 34 5.91 -15.23 5.03
N THR A 35 5.15 -15.78 4.09
CA THR A 35 4.01 -15.11 3.45
C THR A 35 2.77 -15.91 3.79
N PHE A 36 1.57 -15.36 3.51
CA PHE A 36 0.26 -15.85 3.95
C PHE A 36 0.20 -17.35 4.33
N ASN A 37 0.46 -18.25 3.38
CA ASN A 37 0.45 -19.71 3.58
C ASN A 37 1.75 -20.39 3.10
N CYS A 38 2.88 -19.67 3.08
CA CYS A 38 4.14 -20.22 2.57
C CYS A 38 5.33 -19.92 3.48
N ASP A 39 6.09 -20.96 3.77
CA ASP A 39 7.45 -20.87 4.32
C ASP A 39 8.45 -20.70 3.18
N ASN A 40 9.07 -19.52 3.10
CA ASN A 40 10.02 -19.18 2.05
C ASN A 40 11.45 -19.27 2.58
N LYS A 41 12.34 -19.92 1.82
CA LYS A 41 13.79 -20.01 2.08
C LYS A 41 14.56 -19.51 0.87
N GLY A 42 14.93 -18.23 0.92
CA GLY A 42 15.74 -17.54 -0.09
C GLY A 42 17.22 -17.58 0.25
N TYR A 43 18.09 -17.69 -0.75
CA TYR A 43 19.55 -17.67 -0.59
C TYR A 43 20.13 -16.51 -1.42
N PHE A 44 20.68 -15.49 -0.76
CA PHE A 44 21.19 -14.28 -1.42
C PHE A 44 22.71 -14.19 -1.35
N ASP A 45 23.30 -13.40 -2.27
CA ASP A 45 24.73 -13.09 -2.27
C ASP A 45 25.00 -11.89 -1.34
N PRO A 46 25.70 -12.08 -0.20
CA PRO A 46 25.97 -10.99 0.74
C PRO A 46 26.94 -9.94 0.19
N GLY A 47 27.62 -10.22 -0.93
CA GLY A 47 28.39 -9.23 -1.67
C GLY A 47 27.54 -8.29 -2.53
N LYS A 48 26.26 -8.62 -2.77
CA LYS A 48 25.30 -7.81 -3.53
C LYS A 48 24.28 -7.10 -2.65
N TYR A 49 23.78 -7.76 -1.62
CA TYR A 49 22.71 -7.27 -0.77
C TYR A 49 23.05 -7.46 0.70
N LYS A 50 22.63 -6.53 1.55
CA LYS A 50 22.69 -6.72 3.01
C LYS A 50 21.37 -7.27 3.53
N LYS A 51 21.42 -8.07 4.60
CA LYS A 51 20.22 -8.62 5.21
C LYS A 51 19.25 -7.51 5.63
N GLU A 52 19.75 -6.43 6.23
CA GLU A 52 18.90 -5.33 6.71
C GLU A 52 18.17 -4.61 5.55
N GLU A 53 18.76 -4.61 4.35
CA GLU A 53 18.16 -4.03 3.16
C GLU A 53 17.04 -4.93 2.60
N ILE A 54 17.23 -6.25 2.65
CA ILE A 54 16.19 -7.24 2.29
C ILE A 54 15.05 -7.18 3.31
N ASP A 55 15.35 -7.08 4.60
CA ASP A 55 14.36 -6.91 5.67
C ASP A 55 13.50 -5.66 5.40
N GLY A 56 14.11 -4.53 5.04
CA GLY A 56 13.37 -3.30 4.73
C GLY A 56 12.45 -3.44 3.52
N VAL A 57 12.92 -4.06 2.43
CA VAL A 57 12.07 -4.33 1.25
C VAL A 57 10.92 -5.29 1.61
N TYR A 58 11.18 -6.34 2.39
CA TYR A 58 10.14 -7.25 2.87
C TYR A 58 9.07 -6.49 3.67
N LYS A 59 9.46 -5.60 4.59
CA LYS A 59 8.50 -4.79 5.35
C LYS A 59 7.64 -3.90 4.45
N LEU A 60 8.23 -3.26 3.44
CA LEU A 60 7.47 -2.47 2.47
C LEU A 60 6.42 -3.32 1.74
N LEU A 61 6.80 -4.52 1.31
CA LEU A 61 5.95 -5.39 0.50
C LEU A 61 4.87 -6.13 1.29
N TYR A 62 5.07 -6.41 2.58
CA TYR A 62 4.19 -7.33 3.31
C TYR A 62 3.66 -6.78 4.65
N GLN A 63 4.18 -5.65 5.12
CA GLN A 63 3.71 -5.02 6.37
C GLN A 63 3.13 -3.63 6.12
N PHE A 64 3.76 -2.83 5.27
CA PHE A 64 3.33 -1.46 4.98
C PHE A 64 2.39 -1.34 3.77
N ASN A 65 2.02 -2.46 3.13
CA ASN A 65 1.10 -2.50 2.00
C ASN A 65 -0.38 -2.74 2.39
N THR A 66 -0.67 -3.02 3.67
CA THR A 66 -2.03 -3.20 4.21
C THR A 66 -2.53 -1.91 4.88
N SER A 67 -3.77 -1.88 5.39
CA SER A 67 -4.20 -0.77 6.26
C SER A 67 -3.36 -0.76 7.55
N LEU A 68 -2.87 0.42 7.91
CA LEU A 68 -1.83 0.58 8.94
C LEU A 68 -2.36 1.11 10.27
N PHE A 69 -3.62 1.52 10.32
CA PHE A 69 -4.23 2.14 11.47
C PHE A 69 -5.54 1.45 11.82
N ASP A 70 -5.96 1.53 13.07
CA ASP A 70 -7.25 0.99 13.49
C ASP A 70 -8.37 1.63 12.66
N SER A 71 -9.33 0.81 12.23
CA SER A 71 -10.47 1.29 11.46
C SER A 71 -11.65 1.52 12.39
N HIS A 72 -11.91 2.77 12.75
CA HIS A 72 -13.16 3.19 13.40
C HIS A 72 -14.25 3.42 12.34
N THR A 73 -14.48 2.41 11.49
CA THR A 73 -15.36 2.56 10.34
C THR A 73 -16.80 2.72 10.79
N VAL A 74 -17.50 3.67 10.17
CA VAL A 74 -18.89 4.02 10.52
C VAL A 74 -19.82 3.49 9.43
N PHE A 75 -20.58 2.45 9.73
CA PHE A 75 -21.53 1.83 8.78
C PHE A 75 -23.00 2.01 9.18
N LYS A 76 -23.25 2.31 10.46
CA LYS A 76 -24.58 2.49 11.05
C LYS A 76 -24.54 3.54 12.15
N LEU A 77 -25.73 3.95 12.59
CA LEU A 77 -25.91 4.98 13.61
C LEU A 77 -25.18 4.70 14.92
N SER A 78 -25.14 3.44 15.37
CA SER A 78 -24.42 3.08 16.60
C SER A 78 -22.91 3.33 16.48
N ASP A 79 -22.33 3.13 15.30
CA ASP A 79 -20.90 3.37 15.06
C ASP A 79 -20.63 4.88 15.05
N LEU A 80 -21.55 5.66 14.48
CA LEU A 80 -21.47 7.12 14.45
C LEU A 80 -21.54 7.70 15.87
N GLU A 81 -22.47 7.19 16.68
CA GLU A 81 -22.61 7.56 18.09
C GLU A 81 -21.34 7.20 18.88
N ASP A 82 -20.76 6.03 18.65
CA ASP A 82 -19.49 5.60 19.26
C ASP A 82 -18.32 6.54 18.90
N VAL A 83 -18.12 6.80 17.60
CA VAL A 83 -17.04 7.70 17.14
C VAL A 83 -17.21 9.11 17.69
N ARG A 84 -18.43 9.66 17.69
CA ARG A 84 -18.70 11.00 18.26
C ARG A 84 -18.37 11.04 19.76
N LYS A 85 -18.76 10.01 20.51
CA LYS A 85 -18.52 9.92 21.95
C LYS A 85 -17.03 9.77 22.29
N ASN A 86 -16.32 8.96 21.51
CA ASN A 86 -14.93 8.57 21.79
C ASN A 86 -13.90 9.32 20.94
N LYS A 87 -14.30 10.32 20.15
CA LYS A 87 -13.47 11.07 19.19
C LYS A 87 -12.08 11.40 19.70
N ASN A 88 -11.98 12.02 20.88
CA ASN A 88 -10.69 12.46 21.41
C ASN A 88 -9.77 11.28 21.77
N SER A 89 -10.34 10.18 22.28
CA SER A 89 -9.58 8.96 22.57
C SER A 89 -9.08 8.31 21.28
N TYR A 90 -9.94 8.22 20.26
CA TYR A 90 -9.58 7.66 18.95
C TYR A 90 -8.53 8.51 18.23
N LEU A 91 -8.62 9.84 18.32
CA LEU A 91 -7.58 10.73 17.79
C LEU A 91 -6.23 10.56 18.50
N GLN A 92 -6.22 10.38 19.83
CA GLN A 92 -4.99 10.11 20.58
C GLN A 92 -4.38 8.76 20.22
N GLN A 93 -5.21 7.72 20.06
CA GLN A 93 -4.76 6.41 19.62
C GLN A 93 -4.19 6.45 18.20
N LEU A 94 -4.87 7.13 17.27
CA LEU A 94 -4.39 7.32 15.91
C LEU A 94 -3.03 8.05 15.88
N GLU A 95 -2.86 9.11 16.66
CA GLU A 95 -1.59 9.83 16.76
C GLU A 95 -0.47 8.94 17.29
N LYS A 96 -0.75 8.12 18.31
CA LYS A 96 0.22 7.16 18.85
C LYS A 96 0.65 6.15 17.78
N GLN A 97 -0.31 5.54 17.09
CA GLN A 97 -0.03 4.59 16.00
C GLN A 97 0.78 5.24 14.89
N TYR A 98 0.46 6.49 14.54
CA TYR A 98 1.19 7.27 13.55
C TYR A 98 2.65 7.47 13.95
N GLN A 99 2.94 7.97 15.16
CA GLN A 99 4.33 8.20 15.57
C GLN A 99 5.15 6.90 15.64
N GLU A 100 4.55 5.82 16.16
CA GLU A 100 5.21 4.50 16.24
C GLU A 100 5.57 3.95 14.85
N LYS A 101 4.59 3.92 13.94
CA LYS A 101 4.76 3.37 12.58
C LYS A 101 5.58 4.28 11.67
N LYS A 102 5.47 5.60 11.85
CA LYS A 102 6.28 6.58 11.10
C LYS A 102 7.76 6.34 11.35
N LYS A 103 8.16 6.20 12.61
CA LYS A 103 9.55 5.92 12.95
C LYS A 103 10.03 4.63 12.28
N GLU A 104 9.24 3.56 12.38
CA GLU A 104 9.59 2.29 11.75
C GLU A 104 9.75 2.41 10.22
N LEU A 105 8.79 3.05 9.55
CA LEU A 105 8.80 3.20 8.09
C LEU A 105 9.95 4.08 7.59
N TYR A 106 10.22 5.20 8.28
CA TYR A 106 11.24 6.16 7.86
C TYR A 106 12.67 5.65 8.09
N ASP A 107 12.86 4.82 9.12
CA ASP A 107 14.16 4.24 9.45
C ASP A 107 14.50 2.98 8.61
N LEU A 108 13.60 2.53 7.73
CA LEU A 108 13.84 1.38 6.86
C LEU A 108 15.05 1.61 5.96
N LYS A 109 15.98 0.66 6.00
CA LYS A 109 17.04 0.54 5.00
C LYS A 109 16.52 -0.32 3.87
N VAL A 110 16.54 0.22 2.65
CA VAL A 110 16.14 -0.51 1.45
C VAL A 110 17.33 -0.75 0.56
N ILE A 111 17.25 -1.77 -0.29
CA ILE A 111 18.26 -2.06 -1.30
C ILE A 111 18.46 -0.83 -2.18
N ASN A 112 19.72 -0.46 -2.44
CA ASN A 112 20.09 0.74 -3.19
C ASN A 112 19.86 0.59 -4.71
N LEU A 113 18.62 0.29 -5.11
CA LEU A 113 18.16 0.26 -6.49
C LEU A 113 16.95 1.20 -6.66
N PRO A 114 16.74 1.79 -7.87
CA PRO A 114 15.69 2.78 -8.09
C PRO A 114 14.28 2.32 -7.71
N GLU A 115 13.93 1.07 -8.02
CA GLU A 115 12.61 0.50 -7.74
C GLU A 115 12.28 0.43 -6.25
N TRP A 116 13.24 0.07 -5.40
CA TRP A 116 13.03 -0.06 -3.96
C TRP A 116 12.98 1.29 -3.26
N LYS A 117 13.78 2.26 -3.73
CA LYS A 117 13.70 3.65 -3.28
C LYS A 117 12.37 4.28 -3.64
N LYS A 118 11.89 4.03 -4.87
CA LYS A 118 10.59 4.50 -5.34
C LYS A 118 9.46 3.90 -4.48
N LEU A 119 9.47 2.57 -4.29
CA LEU A 119 8.48 1.90 -3.44
C LEU A 119 8.47 2.48 -2.01
N HIS A 120 9.65 2.73 -1.41
CA HIS A 120 9.74 3.32 -0.08
C HIS A 120 9.09 4.71 -0.01
N GLN A 121 9.39 5.57 -0.99
CA GLN A 121 8.82 6.92 -1.08
C GLN A 121 7.30 6.90 -1.29
N GLU A 122 6.81 6.04 -2.19
CA GLU A 122 5.38 5.86 -2.44
C GLU A 122 4.67 5.33 -1.19
N THR A 123 5.27 4.38 -0.49
CA THR A 123 4.74 3.85 0.78
C THR A 123 4.63 4.92 1.85
N ILE A 124 5.64 5.79 1.97
CA ILE A 124 5.59 6.96 2.88
C ILE A 124 4.43 7.89 2.51
N GLN A 125 4.26 8.21 1.23
CA GLN A 125 3.17 9.07 0.78
C GLN A 125 1.79 8.49 1.10
N VAL A 126 1.60 7.19 0.85
CA VAL A 126 0.36 6.47 1.18
C VAL A 126 0.12 6.45 2.69
N PHE A 127 1.13 6.15 3.49
CA PHE A 127 1.04 6.12 4.95
C PHE A 127 0.61 7.47 5.53
N GLU A 128 1.26 8.55 5.11
CA GLU A 128 0.95 9.92 5.56
C GLU A 128 -0.47 10.33 5.14
N SER A 129 -0.88 9.96 3.92
CA SER A 129 -2.21 10.29 3.40
C SER A 129 -3.32 9.47 4.07
N GLU A 130 -3.08 8.19 4.39
CA GLU A 130 -4.02 7.36 5.14
C GLU A 130 -4.21 7.89 6.58
N TYR A 131 -3.12 8.32 7.24
CA TYR A 131 -3.21 8.97 8.56
C TYR A 131 -4.09 10.23 8.50
N LEU A 132 -3.84 11.12 7.52
CA LEU A 132 -4.61 12.35 7.36
C LEU A 132 -6.09 12.05 7.08
N LEU A 133 -6.39 11.10 6.19
CA LEU A 133 -7.75 10.69 5.88
C LEU A 133 -8.49 10.21 7.14
N LYS A 134 -7.90 9.28 7.91
CA LYS A 134 -8.54 8.76 9.13
C LYS A 134 -8.76 9.86 10.17
N LYS A 135 -7.79 10.77 10.31
CA LYS A 135 -7.89 11.90 11.23
C LYS A 135 -9.03 12.84 10.85
N GLU A 136 -9.12 13.18 9.57
CA GLU A 136 -10.16 14.06 9.04
C GLU A 136 -11.55 13.43 9.19
N GLU A 137 -11.70 12.13 8.94
CA GLU A 137 -12.97 11.40 9.12
C GLU A 137 -13.43 11.38 10.58
N LEU A 138 -12.54 11.05 11.51
CA LEU A 138 -12.84 11.06 12.96
C LEU A 138 -13.36 12.43 13.42
N ILE A 139 -12.81 13.52 12.86
CA ILE A 139 -13.26 14.88 13.16
C ILE A 139 -14.60 15.16 12.46
N ALA A 140 -14.70 14.83 11.18
CA ALA A 140 -15.84 15.14 10.31
C ALA A 140 -17.16 14.54 10.80
N TYR A 141 -17.15 13.37 11.44
CA TYR A 141 -18.37 12.79 12.01
C TYR A 141 -19.03 13.66 13.10
N SER A 142 -18.25 14.50 13.79
CA SER A 142 -18.74 15.47 14.77
C SER A 142 -18.81 16.90 14.22
N ASP A 143 -17.91 17.25 13.30
CA ASP A 143 -17.81 18.57 12.68
C ASP A 143 -17.47 18.43 11.19
N PRO A 144 -18.49 18.22 10.32
CA PRO A 144 -18.28 18.06 8.88
C PRO A 144 -17.66 19.30 8.22
N SER A 145 -17.76 20.47 8.87
CA SER A 145 -17.21 21.71 8.34
C SER A 145 -15.68 21.74 8.32
N SER A 146 -15.05 20.94 9.20
CA SER A 146 -13.60 20.75 9.25
C SER A 146 -13.00 20.31 7.91
N LEU A 147 -13.75 19.54 7.11
CA LEU A 147 -13.30 19.02 5.81
C LEU A 147 -13.05 20.13 4.77
N LYS A 148 -13.57 21.35 4.96
CA LYS A 148 -13.26 22.49 4.07
C LYS A 148 -11.77 22.83 4.03
N ASN A 149 -11.03 22.45 5.07
CA ASN A 149 -9.58 22.65 5.17
C ASN A 149 -8.79 21.38 4.80
N SER A 150 -9.45 20.33 4.33
CA SER A 150 -8.83 19.05 3.97
C SER A 150 -7.82 19.22 2.84
N THR A 151 -6.72 18.47 2.90
CA THR A 151 -5.79 18.35 1.77
C THR A 151 -6.45 17.73 0.53
N PHE A 152 -7.52 16.94 0.73
CA PHE A 152 -8.30 16.30 -0.32
C PHE A 152 -9.42 17.20 -0.88
N TYR A 153 -9.54 18.45 -0.41
CA TYR A 153 -10.64 19.34 -0.81
C TYR A 153 -10.80 19.48 -2.32
N LYS A 154 -9.71 19.70 -3.04
CA LYS A 154 -9.77 19.89 -4.50
C LYS A 154 -10.25 18.63 -5.22
N THR A 155 -9.79 17.46 -4.78
CA THR A 155 -10.15 16.16 -5.39
C THR A 155 -11.58 15.77 -5.06
N CYS A 156 -12.02 15.99 -3.82
CA CYS A 156 -13.28 15.48 -3.28
C CYS A 156 -14.31 16.58 -2.99
N LYS A 157 -14.22 17.69 -3.74
CA LYS A 157 -14.99 18.91 -3.52
C LYS A 157 -16.49 18.69 -3.45
N GLU A 158 -17.06 17.88 -4.34
CA GLU A 158 -18.50 17.60 -4.39
C GLU A 158 -19.00 17.04 -3.04
N TYR A 159 -18.32 16.02 -2.51
CA TYR A 159 -18.71 15.37 -1.26
C TYR A 159 -18.45 16.27 -0.05
N ILE A 160 -17.32 16.98 -0.03
CA ILE A 160 -17.00 17.88 1.09
C ILE A 160 -17.98 19.05 1.14
N ASP A 161 -18.27 19.69 0.01
CA ASP A 161 -19.23 20.79 -0.04
C ASP A 161 -20.63 20.33 0.38
N ALA A 162 -21.01 19.10 0.05
CA ALA A 162 -22.29 18.51 0.42
C ALA A 162 -22.41 18.33 1.94
N VAL A 163 -21.46 17.63 2.58
CA VAL A 163 -21.53 17.33 4.04
C VAL A 163 -21.27 18.56 4.91
N SER A 164 -20.50 19.52 4.42
CA SER A 164 -20.17 20.76 5.14
C SER A 164 -21.15 21.91 4.88
N SER A 165 -22.21 21.67 4.10
CA SER A 165 -23.22 22.67 3.77
C SER A 165 -24.17 22.91 4.94
N PRO A 166 -24.53 24.16 5.24
CA PRO A 166 -25.68 24.44 6.10
C PRO A 166 -27.01 24.07 5.41
N ASP A 167 -27.02 23.99 4.07
CA ASP A 167 -28.19 23.61 3.29
C ASP A 167 -28.26 22.08 3.13
N LYS A 168 -29.11 21.45 3.95
CA LYS A 168 -29.29 20.00 3.95
C LYS A 168 -29.85 19.46 2.64
N GLN A 169 -30.55 20.25 1.84
CA GLN A 169 -31.04 19.78 0.53
C GLN A 169 -29.90 19.49 -0.44
N LYS A 170 -28.80 20.25 -0.36
CA LYS A 170 -27.58 19.95 -1.14
C LYS A 170 -26.95 18.63 -0.74
N MET A 171 -26.87 18.38 0.57
CA MET A 171 -26.38 17.10 1.10
C MET A 171 -27.23 15.93 0.61
N TYR A 172 -28.56 16.06 0.66
CA TYR A 172 -29.49 15.04 0.20
C TYR A 172 -29.43 14.78 -1.31
N ALA A 173 -29.28 15.83 -2.12
CA ALA A 173 -29.14 15.68 -3.55
C ALA A 173 -27.88 14.86 -3.93
N VAL A 174 -26.75 15.16 -3.28
CA VAL A 174 -25.49 14.43 -3.50
C VAL A 174 -25.58 13.00 -2.93
N TRP A 175 -26.19 12.81 -1.76
CA TRP A 175 -26.42 11.48 -1.19
C TRP A 175 -27.26 10.59 -2.10
N LYS A 176 -28.35 11.14 -2.64
CA LYS A 176 -29.21 10.44 -3.61
C LYS A 176 -28.43 10.06 -4.87
N LYS A 177 -27.72 11.01 -5.48
CA LYS A 177 -26.90 10.77 -6.68
C LYS A 177 -25.85 9.68 -6.43
N HIS A 178 -25.11 9.77 -5.33
CA HIS A 178 -24.12 8.77 -4.93
C HIS A 178 -24.74 7.37 -4.78
N THR A 179 -25.92 7.30 -4.16
CA THR A 179 -26.67 6.04 -4.00
C THR A 179 -27.11 5.46 -5.34
N GLU A 180 -27.62 6.29 -6.25
CA GLU A 180 -28.04 5.86 -7.60
C GLU A 180 -26.85 5.33 -8.42
N GLU A 181 -25.68 5.97 -8.31
CA GLU A 181 -24.43 5.48 -8.89
C GLU A 181 -24.01 4.14 -8.30
N LYS A 182 -24.01 4.01 -6.97
CA LYS A 182 -23.69 2.75 -6.28
C LYS A 182 -24.66 1.63 -6.64
N SER A 183 -25.95 1.94 -6.75
CA SER A 183 -27.01 0.99 -7.11
C SER A 183 -26.78 0.39 -8.51
N ARG A 184 -26.41 1.20 -9.50
CA ARG A 184 -26.14 0.73 -10.88
C ARG A 184 -25.01 -0.30 -10.97
N ASN A 185 -24.04 -0.21 -10.07
CA ASN A 185 -22.86 -1.08 -10.05
C ASN A 185 -22.98 -2.20 -8.99
N ASN A 186 -24.15 -2.40 -8.40
CA ASN A 186 -24.38 -3.41 -7.37
C ASN A 186 -25.02 -4.69 -7.93
N GLY A 187 -24.75 -5.84 -7.31
CA GLY A 187 -25.39 -7.11 -7.64
C GLY A 187 -26.90 -7.14 -7.31
N ASP A 188 -27.37 -6.27 -6.42
CA ASP A 188 -28.78 -6.03 -6.14
C ASP A 188 -29.10 -4.52 -6.08
N PRO A 189 -29.36 -3.88 -7.23
CA PRO A 189 -29.69 -2.47 -7.31
C PRO A 189 -30.94 -2.09 -6.52
N GLN A 190 -31.94 -2.99 -6.44
CA GLN A 190 -33.22 -2.73 -5.78
C GLN A 190 -33.06 -2.65 -4.27
N ALA A 191 -32.28 -3.56 -3.67
CA ALA A 191 -32.00 -3.53 -2.23
C ALA A 191 -31.28 -2.24 -1.83
N VAL A 192 -30.35 -1.74 -2.64
CA VAL A 192 -29.64 -0.47 -2.38
C VAL A 192 -30.63 0.70 -2.32
N MET A 193 -31.51 0.83 -3.31
CA MET A 193 -32.48 1.94 -3.35
C MET A 193 -33.56 1.80 -2.28
N ALA A 194 -34.00 0.57 -1.94
CA ALA A 194 -34.94 0.33 -0.86
C ALA A 194 -34.36 0.76 0.50
N LYS A 195 -33.09 0.43 0.77
CA LYS A 195 -32.38 0.87 1.97
C LYS A 195 -32.28 2.39 2.04
N PHE A 196 -31.89 3.04 0.94
CA PHE A 196 -31.83 4.50 0.87
C PHE A 196 -33.18 5.14 1.15
N ASN A 197 -34.26 4.68 0.51
CA ASN A 197 -35.60 5.23 0.72
C ASN A 197 -36.07 5.08 2.16
N ALA A 198 -35.76 3.95 2.81
CA ALA A 198 -36.05 3.77 4.23
C ALA A 198 -35.29 4.78 5.10
N GLN A 199 -33.98 4.95 4.87
CA GLN A 199 -33.14 5.90 5.61
C GLN A 199 -33.52 7.36 5.33
N PHE A 200 -33.94 7.68 4.11
CA PHE A 200 -34.34 9.04 3.71
C PHE A 200 -35.65 9.49 4.37
N ASN A 201 -36.53 8.54 4.68
CA ASN A 201 -37.79 8.78 5.40
C ASN A 201 -37.63 8.71 6.93
N ASP A 202 -36.45 8.35 7.43
CA ASP A 202 -36.16 8.27 8.86
C ASP A 202 -35.89 9.67 9.47
N PRO A 203 -36.33 9.95 10.72
CA PRO A 203 -35.98 11.18 11.41
C PRO A 203 -34.47 11.45 11.54
N LYS A 204 -33.63 10.41 11.52
CA LYS A 204 -32.15 10.48 11.56
C LYS A 204 -31.49 10.51 10.18
N LYS A 205 -32.23 10.85 9.11
CA LYS A 205 -31.69 10.92 7.74
C LYS A 205 -30.44 11.78 7.58
N ASP A 206 -30.27 12.84 8.37
CA ASP A 206 -29.06 13.67 8.38
C ASP A 206 -27.82 12.85 8.74
N ASP A 207 -27.93 11.97 9.74
CA ASP A 207 -26.85 11.10 10.17
C ASP A 207 -26.61 9.99 9.17
N TYR A 208 -27.65 9.42 8.56
CA TYR A 208 -27.47 8.45 7.46
C TYR A 208 -26.75 9.06 6.25
N ALA A 209 -27.14 10.27 5.85
CA ALA A 209 -26.47 11.00 4.78
C ALA A 209 -25.00 11.27 5.11
N LEU A 210 -24.70 11.65 6.36
CA LEU A 210 -23.32 11.85 6.82
C LEU A 210 -22.51 10.56 6.78
N ILE A 211 -23.08 9.45 7.24
CA ILE A 211 -22.43 8.12 7.21
C ILE A 211 -22.06 7.76 5.77
N ASP A 212 -23.00 7.87 4.83
CA ASP A 212 -22.76 7.49 3.45
C ASP A 212 -21.79 8.44 2.74
N LEU A 213 -21.97 9.75 2.90
CA LEU A 213 -21.14 10.72 2.20
C LEU A 213 -19.74 10.87 2.81
N CYS A 214 -19.59 10.79 4.13
CA CYS A 214 -18.27 10.85 4.76
C CYS A 214 -17.56 9.49 4.70
N GLY A 215 -18.21 8.42 5.14
CA GLY A 215 -17.60 7.10 5.31
C GLY A 215 -17.43 6.29 4.03
N PHE A 216 -18.14 6.64 2.96
CA PHE A 216 -17.97 5.98 1.67
C PHE A 216 -17.58 6.96 0.57
N ALA A 217 -18.36 8.01 0.32
CA ALA A 217 -18.12 8.86 -0.85
C ALA A 217 -16.81 9.65 -0.73
N PHE A 218 -16.64 10.41 0.35
CA PHE A 218 -15.40 11.12 0.66
C PHE A 218 -14.25 10.15 0.89
N HIS A 219 -14.42 9.13 1.74
CA HIS A 219 -13.40 8.10 2.00
C HIS A 219 -12.82 7.53 0.72
N ASN A 220 -13.68 7.00 -0.17
CA ASN A 220 -13.23 6.36 -1.40
C ASN A 220 -12.59 7.35 -2.37
N CYS A 221 -13.14 8.58 -2.47
CA CYS A 221 -12.54 9.63 -3.28
C CYS A 221 -11.13 10.00 -2.80
N ALA A 222 -10.95 10.21 -1.49
CA ALA A 222 -9.66 10.55 -0.92
C ALA A 222 -8.68 9.38 -1.05
N ASN A 223 -9.12 8.17 -0.70
CA ASN A 223 -8.29 6.95 -0.79
C ASN A 223 -7.80 6.68 -2.23
N ALA A 224 -8.65 6.86 -3.23
CA ALA A 224 -8.28 6.72 -4.64
C ALA A 224 -7.29 7.81 -5.12
N SER A 225 -7.18 8.94 -4.40
CA SER A 225 -6.31 10.05 -4.81
C SER A 225 -4.83 9.87 -4.49
N PHE A 226 -4.50 8.99 -3.54
CA PHE A 226 -3.13 8.77 -3.10
C PHE A 226 -2.65 7.32 -3.22
N ARG A 227 -3.53 6.37 -3.53
CA ARG A 227 -3.14 4.99 -3.84
C ARG A 227 -3.04 4.81 -5.34
N SER A 228 -1.91 4.27 -5.79
CA SER A 228 -1.77 3.80 -7.16
C SER A 228 -2.71 2.63 -7.41
N GLU A 229 -3.07 2.41 -8.68
CA GLU A 229 -3.72 1.18 -9.10
C GLU A 229 -2.87 -0.03 -8.66
N PRO A 230 -3.50 -1.12 -8.20
CA PRO A 230 -2.77 -2.33 -7.86
C PRO A 230 -1.89 -2.80 -9.02
N ASP A 231 -0.68 -3.26 -8.71
CA ASP A 231 0.17 -4.01 -9.66
C ASP A 231 -0.43 -5.40 -9.83
N ASP A 232 -1.44 -5.51 -10.69
CA ASP A 232 -2.18 -6.75 -10.96
C ASP A 232 -1.27 -7.89 -11.45
N GLU A 233 -0.12 -7.55 -12.05
CA GLU A 233 0.89 -8.52 -12.53
C GLU A 233 1.88 -8.95 -11.44
N GLY A 234 1.86 -8.31 -10.27
CA GLY A 234 2.74 -8.62 -9.15
C GLY A 234 4.24 -8.44 -9.49
N ILE A 235 4.56 -7.55 -10.43
CA ILE A 235 5.92 -7.32 -10.94
C ILE A 235 6.88 -7.01 -9.79
N ILE A 236 6.46 -6.19 -8.82
CA ILE A 236 7.34 -5.81 -7.71
C ILE A 236 7.70 -7.01 -6.79
N TYR A 237 6.77 -7.96 -6.60
CA TYR A 237 7.00 -9.18 -5.85
C TYR A 237 7.94 -10.12 -6.62
N GLN A 238 7.77 -10.25 -7.93
CA GLN A 238 8.70 -11.02 -8.77
C GLN A 238 10.12 -10.44 -8.75
N LYS A 239 10.27 -9.11 -8.63
CA LYS A 239 11.58 -8.46 -8.45
C LYS A 239 12.18 -8.78 -7.08
N PHE A 240 11.36 -8.93 -6.04
CA PHE A 240 11.83 -9.35 -4.72
C PHE A 240 12.38 -10.78 -4.77
N ASP A 241 11.68 -11.70 -5.43
CA ASP A 241 12.15 -13.08 -5.58
C ASP A 241 13.51 -13.18 -6.31
N LYS A 242 13.75 -12.29 -7.29
CA LYS A 242 15.02 -12.19 -8.05
C LYS A 242 16.22 -11.74 -7.22
N ILE A 243 16.02 -11.23 -6.00
CA ILE A 243 17.11 -10.96 -5.04
C ILE A 243 17.80 -12.27 -4.66
N PHE A 244 17.05 -13.36 -4.58
CA PHE A 244 17.54 -14.65 -4.17
C PHE A 244 18.10 -15.43 -5.37
N THR A 245 19.32 -15.95 -5.24
CA THR A 245 19.93 -16.84 -6.23
C THR A 245 19.23 -18.20 -6.26
N LYS A 246 18.66 -18.61 -5.11
CA LYS A 246 17.79 -19.77 -4.98
C LYS A 246 16.65 -19.40 -4.05
N LEU A 247 15.42 -19.70 -4.43
CA LEU A 247 14.24 -19.55 -3.60
C LEU A 247 13.52 -20.89 -3.54
N LYS A 248 13.24 -21.36 -2.32
CA LYS A 248 12.37 -22.50 -2.07
C LYS A 248 11.12 -22.00 -1.35
N GLN A 249 9.96 -22.45 -1.81
CA GLN A 249 8.68 -22.11 -1.21
C GLN A 249 8.00 -23.43 -0.85
N ASP A 250 7.57 -23.53 0.40
CA ASP A 250 6.78 -24.64 0.91
C ASP A 250 5.45 -24.05 1.34
N CYS A 251 4.39 -24.34 0.58
CA CYS A 251 3.09 -23.71 0.73
C CYS A 251 2.06 -24.77 1.09
N ASP A 252 1.18 -24.44 2.04
CA ASP A 252 0.02 -25.29 2.34
C ASP A 252 -0.91 -25.33 1.11
N GLU A 253 -1.36 -26.53 0.73
CA GLU A 253 -2.39 -26.68 -0.31
C GLU A 253 -3.72 -26.04 0.18
N PRO A 254 -4.46 -25.33 -0.70
CA PRO A 254 -5.71 -24.66 -0.34
C PRO A 254 -6.85 -25.60 0.05
#